data_AF-A0A0Q8PKV7-F1
#
_entry.id   AF-A0A0Q8PKV7-F1
#
_cell.length_a   1.000
_cell.length_b   1.000
_cell.length_c   1.000
_cell.angle_alpha   90.00
_cell.angle_beta   90.00
_cell.angle_gamma   90.00
#
_symmetry.space_group_name_H-M   'P 1'
#
loop_
_entity.id
_entity.type
_entity.pdbx_description
1 polymer ?
#
loop_
_entity_poly.entity_id
_entity_poly.type
_entity_poly.pdbx_seq_one_letter_code
_entity_poly.pdbx_strand_id
1 'polypeptide(L)'
;MGMFRHSELLQRLADRDGVTVHHAYCTGPPEEWLVSLAAPVGRCTDARAFLAPGDEPPRVGDVLEQWLSIAARHHPMLAAPAPLRAALAADLARLLGDLLPEYLTAAGIR
;
A
#
# COMPACT_ATOMS: atom_id res chain seq x y z
N MET A 1 9.18 11.87 22.53
CA MET A 1 8.32 12.19 21.38
C MET A 1 8.44 11.01 20.43
N GLY A 2 7.49 10.08 20.47
CA GLY A 2 7.64 8.78 19.80
C GLY A 2 7.58 8.93 18.28
N MET A 3 8.58 8.44 17.57
CA MET A 3 8.49 8.20 16.13
C MET A 3 7.40 7.15 15.92
N PHE A 4 6.23 7.56 15.45
CA PHE A 4 5.28 6.62 14.88
C PHE A 4 5.95 5.96 13.67
N ARG A 5 5.88 4.62 13.59
CA ARG A 5 6.33 3.91 12.38
C ARG A 5 5.45 4.37 11.21
N HIS A 6 6.00 4.55 10.00
CA HIS A 6 5.23 5.08 8.86
C HIS A 6 3.93 4.29 8.64
N SER A 7 3.96 2.96 8.80
CA SER A 7 2.75 2.11 8.75
C SER A 7 1.65 2.51 9.74
N GLU A 8 1.97 2.97 10.94
CA GLU A 8 0.96 3.40 11.93
C GLU A 8 0.28 4.71 11.52
N LEU A 9 1.05 5.64 10.96
CA LEU A 9 0.52 6.90 10.44
C LEU A 9 -0.36 6.64 9.21
N LEU A 10 0.11 5.78 8.29
CA LEU A 10 -0.64 5.36 7.11
C LEU A 10 -1.90 4.60 7.47
N GLN A 11 -1.89 3.76 8.52
CA GLN A 11 -3.09 3.10 9.01
C GLN A 11 -4.12 4.11 9.50
N ARG A 12 -3.71 5.13 10.25
CA ARG A 12 -4.65 6.17 10.72
C ARG A 12 -5.25 6.99 9.59
N LEU A 13 -4.46 7.30 8.56
CA LEU A 13 -4.97 7.96 7.36
C LEU A 13 -5.96 7.06 6.63
N ALA A 14 -5.62 5.78 6.46
CA ALA A 14 -6.52 4.80 5.86
C ALA A 14 -7.84 4.69 6.62
N ASP A 15 -7.81 4.63 7.96
CA ASP A 15 -9.02 4.58 8.79
C ASP A 15 -9.88 5.86 8.63
N ARG A 16 -9.23 7.04 8.59
CA ARG A 16 -9.90 8.35 8.36
C ARG A 16 -10.56 8.41 6.99
N ASP A 17 -9.84 7.94 5.97
CA ASP A 17 -10.23 8.04 4.57
C ASP A 17 -11.04 6.82 4.10
N GLY A 18 -11.36 5.90 5.02
CA GLY A 18 -12.12 4.67 4.77
C GLY A 18 -11.44 3.67 3.83
N VAL A 19 -10.11 3.72 3.71
CA VAL A 19 -9.33 2.76 2.93
C VAL A 19 -9.21 1.45 3.72
N THR A 20 -9.68 0.35 3.14
CA THR A 20 -9.76 -0.96 3.79
C THR A 20 -9.13 -2.05 2.93
N VAL A 21 -8.73 -3.16 3.55
CA VAL A 21 -8.42 -4.39 2.81
C VAL A 21 -9.75 -5.00 2.39
N HIS A 22 -10.00 -5.05 1.07
CA HIS A 22 -11.17 -5.70 0.50
C HIS A 22 -10.97 -7.22 0.38
N HIS A 23 -9.77 -7.64 -0.05
CA HIS A 23 -9.41 -9.05 -0.18
C HIS A 23 -7.93 -9.24 0.13
N ALA A 24 -7.56 -10.34 0.78
CA ALA A 24 -6.18 -10.76 0.99
C ALA A 24 -6.10 -12.29 0.85
N TYR A 25 -5.22 -12.76 -0.02
CA TYR A 25 -5.01 -14.19 -0.26
C TYR A 25 -3.52 -14.52 -0.33
N CYS A 26 -3.08 -15.54 0.41
CA CYS A 26 -1.72 -16.04 0.34
C CYS A 26 -1.59 -16.98 -0.87
N THR A 27 -0.73 -16.64 -1.84
CA THR A 27 -0.61 -17.33 -3.13
C THR A 27 0.29 -18.56 -3.12
N GLY A 28 0.74 -19.02 -1.95
CA GLY A 28 1.65 -20.17 -1.83
C GLY A 28 3.09 -19.83 -2.25
N PRO A 29 4.04 -20.80 -2.24
CA PRO A 29 5.48 -20.53 -2.27
C PRO A 29 6.00 -19.87 -3.58
N PRO A 30 6.86 -18.83 -3.50
CA PRO A 30 7.23 -18.10 -2.28
C PRO A 30 6.00 -17.38 -1.73
N GLU A 31 5.68 -17.60 -0.45
CA GLU A 31 4.40 -17.21 0.15
C GLU A 31 4.19 -15.69 0.00
N GLU A 32 3.34 -15.29 -0.93
CA GLU A 32 3.07 -13.90 -1.25
C GLU A 32 1.62 -13.57 -0.90
N TRP A 33 1.39 -12.41 -0.29
CA TRP A 33 0.03 -11.92 -0.11
C TRP A 33 -0.42 -11.12 -1.32
N LEU A 34 -1.44 -11.62 -2.02
CA LEU A 34 -2.23 -10.84 -2.97
C LEU A 34 -3.30 -10.07 -2.20
N VAL A 35 -3.08 -8.77 -2.01
CA VAL A 35 -4.00 -7.87 -1.31
C VAL A 35 -4.70 -6.95 -2.29
N SER A 36 -5.97 -6.63 -2.05
CA SER A 36 -6.73 -5.59 -2.75
C SER A 36 -7.27 -4.58 -1.74
N LEU A 37 -7.04 -3.29 -1.99
CA LEU A 37 -7.53 -2.20 -1.15
C LEU A 37 -8.81 -1.58 -1.75
N ALA A 38 -9.69 -1.05 -0.92
CA ALA A 38 -10.88 -0.34 -1.35
C ALA A 38 -11.02 0.99 -0.61
N ALA A 39 -11.44 2.06 -1.30
CA ALA A 39 -11.77 3.37 -0.75
C ALA A 39 -13.31 3.54 -0.64
N PRO A 40 -13.82 4.37 0.28
CA PRO A 40 -15.22 4.32 0.74
C PRO A 40 -16.26 4.91 -0.23
N VAL A 41 -15.87 5.50 -1.36
CA VAL A 41 -16.83 6.11 -2.30
C VAL A 41 -16.55 5.73 -3.75
N GLY A 42 -17.33 4.78 -4.29
CA GLY A 42 -17.62 4.62 -5.72
C GLY A 42 -16.47 4.25 -6.67
N ARG A 43 -15.24 4.07 -6.15
CA ARG A 43 -14.06 3.68 -6.93
C ARG A 43 -13.40 2.47 -6.27
N CYS A 44 -13.88 1.28 -6.61
CA CYS A 44 -13.16 0.06 -6.28
C CYS A 44 -11.89 0.03 -7.13
N THR A 45 -10.75 0.12 -6.45
CA THR A 45 -9.44 0.02 -7.08
C THR A 45 -8.75 -1.19 -6.51
N ASP A 46 -8.96 -2.34 -7.17
CA ASP A 46 -8.24 -3.57 -6.87
C ASP A 46 -6.76 -3.38 -7.22
N ALA A 47 -6.04 -2.76 -6.31
CA ALA A 47 -4.61 -2.57 -6.40
C ALA A 47 -3.96 -3.78 -5.72
N ARG A 48 -3.02 -4.44 -6.40
CA ARG A 48 -2.43 -5.71 -5.93
C ARG A 48 -1.17 -5.47 -5.12
N ALA A 49 -1.10 -6.02 -3.90
CA ALA A 49 0.13 -6.05 -3.11
C ALA A 49 0.92 -7.32 -3.30
N PHE A 50 2.20 -7.25 -2.96
CA PHE A 50 3.11 -8.38 -2.86
C PHE A 50 3.88 -8.25 -1.55
N LEU A 51 3.25 -8.62 -0.45
CA LEU A 51 3.87 -8.58 0.87
C LEU A 51 4.47 -9.94 1.23
N ALA A 52 5.57 -9.90 1.98
CA ALA A 52 6.14 -11.08 2.61
C ALA A 52 5.09 -11.74 3.52
N PRO A 53 5.13 -13.08 3.66
CA PRO A 53 4.11 -13.83 4.37
C PRO A 53 4.20 -13.60 5.88
N GLY A 54 3.08 -13.83 6.57
CA GLY A 54 2.95 -13.79 8.02
C GLY A 54 1.72 -14.59 8.46
N ASP A 55 1.61 -14.85 9.75
CA ASP A 55 0.51 -15.65 10.32
C ASP A 55 -0.87 -14.95 10.20
N GLU A 56 -0.88 -13.65 9.92
CA GLU A 56 -2.07 -12.82 9.83
C GLU A 56 -2.13 -12.06 8.49
N PRO A 57 -3.34 -11.74 7.98
CA PRO A 57 -3.49 -10.84 6.85
C PRO A 57 -2.82 -9.49 7.12
N PRO A 58 -2.19 -8.88 6.09
CA PRO A 58 -1.49 -7.62 6.27
C PRO A 58 -2.44 -6.46 6.54
N ARG A 59 -2.00 -5.50 7.36
CA ARG A 59 -2.77 -4.29 7.66
C ARG A 59 -2.67 -3.30 6.50
N VAL A 60 -3.69 -2.44 6.35
CA VAL A 60 -3.73 -1.44 5.27
C VAL A 60 -2.50 -0.52 5.32
N GLY A 61 -2.08 -0.10 6.50
CA GLY A 61 -0.89 0.75 6.68
C GLY A 61 0.40 0.10 6.15
N ASP A 62 0.59 -1.20 6.40
CA ASP A 62 1.77 -1.95 5.93
C ASP A 62 1.75 -2.12 4.40
N VAL A 63 0.56 -2.38 3.83
CA VAL A 63 0.35 -2.47 2.39
C VAL A 63 0.66 -1.14 1.70
N LEU A 64 0.13 -0.04 2.22
CA LEU A 64 0.33 1.29 1.66
C LEU A 64 1.80 1.73 1.78
N GLU A 65 2.45 1.46 2.91
CA GLU A 65 3.88 1.78 3.10
C GLU A 65 4.72 1.11 2.01
N GLN A 66 4.49 -0.18 1.78
CA GLN A 66 5.21 -0.93 0.76
C GLN A 66 4.93 -0.39 -0.65
N TRP A 67 3.67 -0.17 -1.02
CA TRP A 67 3.30 0.29 -2.36
C TRP A 67 3.85 1.67 -2.68
N LEU A 68 3.71 2.62 -1.73
CA LEU A 68 4.24 3.97 -1.87
C LEU A 68 5.76 3.91 -2.04
N SER A 69 6.45 3.10 -1.23
CA SER A 69 7.90 2.90 -1.32
C SER A 69 8.34 2.29 -2.65
N ILE A 70 7.61 1.29 -3.18
CA ILE A 70 7.92 0.65 -4.47
C ILE A 70 7.67 1.63 -5.63
N ALA A 71 6.51 2.30 -5.63
CA ALA A 71 6.14 3.27 -6.66
C ALA A 71 7.13 4.44 -6.71
N ALA A 72 7.57 4.94 -5.56
CA ALA A 72 8.50 6.05 -5.45
C ALA A 72 9.98 5.64 -5.55
N ARG A 73 10.30 4.35 -5.73
CA ARG A 73 11.69 3.83 -5.79
C ARG A 73 12.51 3.99 -4.50
N HIS A 74 11.84 4.09 -3.35
CA HIS A 74 12.48 4.17 -2.03
C HIS A 74 12.56 2.81 -1.31
N HIS A 75 11.87 1.77 -1.80
CA HIS A 75 11.90 0.45 -1.18
C HIS A 75 13.25 -0.26 -1.43
N PRO A 76 13.86 -0.94 -0.43
CA PRO A 76 15.12 -1.67 -0.59
C PRO A 76 15.05 -2.78 -1.66
N MET A 77 13.85 -3.27 -1.99
CA MET A 77 13.60 -4.03 -3.23
C MET A 77 13.57 -3.12 -4.46
N LEU A 78 14.62 -2.33 -4.66
CA LEU A 78 14.88 -1.51 -5.87
C LEU A 78 14.84 -2.34 -7.17
N ALA A 79 14.82 -3.67 -7.05
CA ALA A 79 14.66 -4.64 -8.13
C ALA A 79 13.20 -4.84 -8.61
N ALA A 80 12.20 -4.18 -8.03
CA ALA A 80 10.82 -4.25 -8.53
C ALA A 80 10.80 -3.86 -10.04
N PRO A 81 10.29 -4.73 -10.93
CA PRO A 81 10.30 -4.48 -12.37
C PRO A 81 9.63 -3.13 -12.71
N ALA A 82 10.15 -2.42 -13.72
CA ALA A 82 9.57 -1.13 -14.14
C ALA A 82 8.06 -1.20 -14.44
N PRO A 83 7.52 -2.26 -15.08
CA PRO A 83 6.08 -2.41 -15.27
C PRO A 83 5.28 -2.48 -13.96
N LEU A 84 5.81 -3.18 -12.96
CA LEU A 84 5.17 -3.30 -11.64
C LEU A 84 5.09 -1.95 -10.94
N ARG A 85 6.18 -1.17 -10.97
CA ARG A 85 6.20 0.18 -10.37
C ARG A 85 5.19 1.12 -11.04
N ALA A 86 5.11 1.08 -12.37
CA ALA A 86 4.17 1.90 -13.12
C ALA A 86 2.72 1.51 -12.82
N ALA A 87 2.42 0.21 -12.73
CA ALA A 87 1.11 -0.29 -12.35
C ALA A 87 0.71 0.16 -10.93
N LEU A 88 1.59 -0.03 -9.94
CA LEU A 88 1.34 0.41 -8.56
C LEU A 88 1.15 1.92 -8.44
N ALA A 89 1.94 2.72 -9.17
CA ALA A 89 1.77 4.17 -9.17
C ALA A 89 0.40 4.58 -9.75
N ALA A 90 -0.04 3.95 -10.84
CA ALA A 90 -1.35 4.20 -11.43
C ALA A 90 -2.50 3.76 -10.49
N ASP A 91 -2.35 2.62 -9.85
CA ASP A 91 -3.32 2.09 -8.88
C ASP A 91 -3.42 2.97 -7.63
N LEU A 92 -2.30 3.43 -7.07
CA LEU A 92 -2.28 4.37 -5.96
C LEU A 92 -2.92 5.71 -6.33
N ALA A 93 -2.63 6.25 -7.51
CA ALA A 93 -3.26 7.48 -8.01
C ALA A 93 -4.78 7.31 -8.18
N ARG A 94 -5.24 6.13 -8.61
CA ARG A 94 -6.66 5.81 -8.77
C ARG A 94 -7.36 5.59 -7.42
N LEU A 95 -6.68 4.95 -6.46
CA LEU A 95 -7.19 4.68 -5.11
C LEU A 95 -7.29 5.96 -4.27
N LEU A 96 -6.21 6.74 -4.23
CA LEU A 96 -6.05 7.87 -3.31
C LEU A 96 -6.45 9.21 -3.95
N GLY A 97 -6.35 9.33 -5.28
CA GLY A 97 -6.68 10.57 -5.99
C GLY A 97 -5.93 11.77 -5.41
N ASP A 98 -6.68 12.79 -5.01
CA ASP A 98 -6.15 14.03 -4.44
C ASP A 98 -5.47 13.85 -3.07
N LEU A 99 -5.66 12.70 -2.41
CA LEU A 99 -5.04 12.37 -1.13
C LEU A 99 -3.59 11.88 -1.27
N LEU A 100 -3.18 11.47 -2.48
CA LEU A 100 -1.86 10.86 -2.71
C LEU A 100 -0.66 11.66 -2.13
N PRO A 101 -0.60 13.01 -2.23
CA PRO A 101 0.50 13.78 -1.65
C PRO A 101 0.62 13.67 -0.12
N GLU A 102 -0.51 13.56 0.59
CA GLU A 102 -0.53 13.39 2.05
C GLU A 102 0.01 12.01 2.44
N TYR A 103 -0.38 10.97 1.69
CA TYR A 103 0.11 9.59 1.91
C TYR A 103 1.61 9.46 1.60
N LEU A 104 2.12 10.11 0.55
CA LEU A 104 3.56 10.13 0.25
C LEU A 104 4.34 10.79 1.40
N THR A 105 3.85 11.93 1.90
CA THR A 105 4.44 12.62 3.05
C THR A 105 4.44 11.72 4.29
N ALA A 106 3.34 11.01 4.54
CA ALA A 106 3.19 10.08 5.65
C ALA A 106 4.16 8.88 5.56
N ALA A 107 4.48 8.43 4.36
CA ALA A 107 5.49 7.41 4.09
C ALA A 107 6.95 7.93 4.11
N GLY A 108 7.16 9.23 4.37
CA GLY A 108 8.49 9.84 4.35
C GLY A 108 9.07 10.06 2.95
N ILE A 109 8.24 10.02 1.91
CA ILE A 109 8.61 10.20 0.50
C ILE A 109 8.34 11.66 0.11
N ARG A 110 9.35 12.35 -0.43
CA ARG A 110 9.30 13.76 -0.83
C ARG A 110 9.81 13.97 -2.24
#